data_AF-A0A921IUB8-F1
#
_entry.id   AF-A0A921IUB8-F1
#
_cell.length_a   1.000
_cell.length_b   1.000
_cell.length_c   1.000
_cell.angle_alpha   90.00
_cell.angle_beta   90.00
_cell.angle_gamma   90.00
#
_symmetry.space_group_name_H-M   'P 1'
#
loop_
_entity.id
_entity.type
_entity.pdbx_description
1 polymer ?
#
loop_
_entity_poly.entity_id
_entity_poly.type
_entity_poly.pdbx_seq_one_letter_code
_entity_poly.pdbx_strand_id
1 'polypeptide(L)'
;MGDLIFSALISIVTSLIASVVFSAATDGRRWRKVRPKVEFELYEILLSLMRFIQVGLEINKNGWRFSFEKVEAGGATTEDFNLWLQNKCLNNTYRYDEMGDRLLPIGDELATCRDNLCKQIDRCAAYHAFMTAEEILLLKKIATKVCVYSYEENAETVIAGKVFRPVNPTLAYMADNFLELSQLYLALQNKAFSYRRIDRTINRYVVSDFRIAKARKHYYAGEYRRCICALRLMRKADLFQKYSLLFKAYYCCGEIDKALVALNHYLDVTTLKPISFRNIFSDMHMNIHSLDERVLEDLCDRFTNDAVNEMIRELDREKRIEDAAIKSALEIKSHYAKG
;
A
#
# COMPACT_ATOMS: atom_id res chain seq x y z
N MET A 1 64.58 -7.33 -31.16
CA MET A 1 63.33 -8.11 -31.31
C MET A 1 62.51 -8.11 -30.01
N GLY A 2 63.14 -8.29 -28.83
CA GLY A 2 62.47 -8.22 -27.53
C GLY A 2 61.75 -6.90 -27.23
N ASP A 3 62.37 -5.74 -27.50
CA ASP A 3 61.75 -4.43 -27.25
C ASP A 3 60.51 -4.14 -28.10
N LEU A 4 60.50 -4.66 -29.34
CA LEU A 4 59.38 -4.48 -30.26
C LEU A 4 58.17 -5.33 -29.84
N ILE A 5 58.43 -6.55 -29.35
CA ILE A 5 57.41 -7.44 -28.78
C ILE A 5 56.89 -6.86 -27.47
N PHE A 6 57.76 -6.34 -26.60
CA PHE A 6 57.39 -5.73 -25.34
C PHE A 6 56.53 -4.46 -25.53
N SER A 7 56.90 -3.59 -26.48
CA SER A 7 56.13 -2.40 -26.83
C SER A 7 54.75 -2.75 -27.42
N ALA A 8 54.67 -3.76 -28.29
CA ALA A 8 53.41 -4.25 -28.83
C ALA A 8 52.49 -4.83 -27.72
N LEU A 9 53.05 -5.61 -26.78
CA LEU A 9 52.32 -6.14 -25.63
C LEU A 9 51.77 -5.03 -24.73
N ILE A 10 52.56 -4.01 -24.43
CA ILE A 10 52.11 -2.86 -23.65
C ILE A 10 50.99 -2.11 -24.38
N SER A 11 51.09 -1.92 -25.69
CA SER A 11 50.04 -1.26 -26.48
C SER A 11 48.71 -2.04 -26.48
N ILE A 12 48.77 -3.37 -26.57
CA ILE A 12 47.59 -4.24 -26.49
C ILE A 12 46.97 -4.17 -25.09
N VAL A 13 47.79 -4.27 -24.04
CA VAL A 13 47.29 -4.23 -22.65
C VAL A 13 46.69 -2.85 -22.34
N THR A 14 47.35 -1.77 -22.73
CA THR A 14 46.85 -0.40 -22.50
C THR A 14 45.57 -0.10 -23.28
N SER A 15 45.45 -0.55 -24.52
CA SER A 15 44.21 -0.40 -25.31
C SER A 15 43.05 -1.24 -24.75
N LEU A 16 43.32 -2.44 -24.25
CA LEU A 16 42.33 -3.26 -23.56
C LEU A 16 41.85 -2.58 -22.28
N ILE A 17 42.78 -2.10 -21.42
CA ILE A 17 42.45 -1.37 -20.20
C ILE A 17 41.65 -0.11 -20.54
N ALA A 18 42.09 0.68 -21.53
CA ALA A 18 41.38 1.88 -21.95
C ALA A 18 39.96 1.55 -22.44
N SER A 19 39.79 0.51 -23.27
CA SER A 19 38.48 0.08 -23.76
C SER A 19 37.53 -0.33 -22.63
N VAL A 20 38.04 -1.10 -21.65
CA VAL A 20 37.28 -1.48 -20.45
C VAL A 20 36.88 -0.25 -19.64
N VAL A 21 37.81 0.68 -19.42
CA VAL A 21 37.56 1.91 -18.66
C VAL A 21 36.55 2.81 -19.38
N PHE A 22 36.68 3.00 -20.69
CA PHE A 22 35.73 3.78 -21.49
C PHE A 22 34.34 3.14 -21.53
N SER A 23 34.27 1.82 -21.66
CA SER A 23 33.00 1.07 -21.63
C SER A 23 32.34 1.21 -20.25
N ALA A 24 33.08 0.96 -19.16
CA ALA A 24 32.58 1.13 -17.80
C ALA A 24 32.13 2.58 -17.51
N ALA A 25 32.86 3.58 -17.99
CA ALA A 25 32.53 4.99 -17.82
C ALA A 25 31.25 5.39 -18.59
N THR A 26 31.10 4.90 -19.82
CA THR A 26 29.92 5.17 -20.65
C THR A 26 28.68 4.45 -20.11
N ASP A 27 28.80 3.20 -19.68
CA ASP A 27 27.73 2.44 -19.03
C ASP A 27 27.34 3.07 -17.69
N GLY A 28 28.31 3.49 -16.88
CA GLY A 28 28.03 4.20 -15.63
C GLY A 28 27.33 5.54 -15.84
N ARG A 29 27.55 6.23 -16.96
CA ARG A 29 26.80 7.45 -17.33
C ARG A 29 25.39 7.11 -17.80
N ARG A 30 25.23 6.11 -18.67
CA ARG A 30 23.93 5.62 -19.16
C ARG A 30 23.05 5.17 -17.99
N TRP A 31 23.61 4.35 -17.09
CA TRP A 31 22.94 3.90 -15.87
C TRP A 31 22.43 5.08 -15.04
N ARG A 32 23.28 6.07 -14.74
CA ARG A 32 22.87 7.26 -13.97
C ARG A 32 21.74 8.06 -14.62
N LYS A 33 21.66 8.07 -15.95
CA LYS A 33 20.63 8.80 -16.71
C LYS A 33 19.30 8.03 -16.78
N VAL A 34 19.33 6.71 -16.91
CA VAL A 34 18.13 5.88 -17.07
C VAL A 34 17.56 5.43 -15.72
N ARG A 35 18.41 5.19 -14.72
CA ARG A 35 18.01 4.72 -13.40
C ARG A 35 16.89 5.55 -12.73
N PRO A 36 16.89 6.89 -12.77
CA PRO A 36 15.78 7.72 -12.29
C PRO A 36 14.39 7.33 -12.83
N LYS A 37 14.34 6.92 -14.10
CA LYS A 37 13.11 6.49 -14.78
C LYS A 37 12.68 5.10 -14.33
N VAL A 38 13.64 4.20 -14.18
CA VAL A 38 13.42 2.86 -13.60
C VAL A 38 12.86 2.96 -12.19
N GLU A 39 13.44 3.81 -11.34
CA GLU A 39 12.96 4.02 -9.97
C GLU A 39 11.55 4.62 -9.94
N PHE A 40 11.18 5.44 -10.93
CA PHE A 40 9.82 5.96 -11.10
C PHE A 40 8.84 4.85 -11.50
N GLU A 41 9.14 4.06 -12.52
CA GLU A 41 8.30 2.95 -12.98
C GLU A 41 8.06 1.90 -11.89
N LEU A 42 9.11 1.55 -11.13
CA LEU A 42 9.00 0.64 -9.98
C LEU A 42 8.09 1.20 -8.88
N TYR A 43 8.09 2.52 -8.71
CA TYR A 43 7.18 3.19 -7.77
C TYR A 43 5.73 3.23 -8.30
N GLU A 44 5.51 3.38 -9.60
CA GLU A 44 4.16 3.24 -10.17
C GLU A 44 3.62 1.81 -10.01
N ILE A 45 4.44 0.80 -10.25
CA ILE A 45 4.08 -0.60 -10.01
C ILE A 45 3.71 -0.84 -8.53
N LEU A 46 4.43 -0.20 -7.60
CA LEU A 46 4.08 -0.25 -6.18
C LEU A 46 2.67 0.28 -5.91
N LEU A 47 2.30 1.41 -6.52
CA LEU A 47 0.97 2.00 -6.36
C LEU A 47 -0.13 1.13 -7.00
N SER A 48 0.15 0.54 -8.16
CA SER A 48 -0.77 -0.40 -8.81
C SER A 48 -0.98 -1.67 -7.98
N LEU A 49 0.09 -2.19 -7.35
CA LEU A 49 0.01 -3.37 -6.48
C LEU A 49 -0.76 -3.04 -5.20
N MET A 50 -0.55 -1.85 -4.64
CA MET A 50 -1.37 -1.34 -3.54
C MET A 50 -2.86 -1.33 -3.91
N ARG A 51 -3.21 -0.81 -5.10
CA ARG A 51 -4.60 -0.77 -5.57
C ARG A 51 -5.18 -2.17 -5.72
N PHE A 52 -4.44 -3.12 -6.30
CA PHE A 52 -4.87 -4.52 -6.43
C PHE A 52 -5.26 -5.11 -5.07
N ILE A 53 -4.39 -4.94 -4.05
CA ILE A 53 -4.68 -5.44 -2.70
C ILE A 53 -5.91 -4.73 -2.11
N GLN A 54 -6.00 -3.41 -2.27
CA GLN A 54 -7.12 -2.61 -1.76
C GLN A 54 -8.49 -3.01 -2.33
N VAL A 55 -8.56 -3.54 -3.56
CA VAL A 55 -9.81 -4.09 -4.12
C VAL A 55 -10.34 -5.25 -3.25
N GLY A 56 -9.44 -6.11 -2.75
CA GLY A 56 -9.81 -7.18 -1.81
C GLY A 56 -10.35 -6.68 -0.47
N LEU A 57 -9.99 -5.45 -0.07
CA LEU A 57 -10.39 -4.84 1.20
C LEU A 57 -11.71 -4.06 1.11
N GLU A 58 -12.33 -3.95 -0.06
CA GLU A 58 -13.56 -3.15 -0.21
C GLU A 58 -14.73 -3.71 0.58
N ILE A 59 -15.38 -2.91 1.41
CA ILE A 59 -16.56 -3.33 2.18
C ILE A 59 -17.81 -3.27 1.30
N ASN A 60 -17.90 -2.26 0.43
CA ASN A 60 -19.04 -2.04 -0.46
C ASN A 60 -18.65 -1.23 -1.70
N LYS A 61 -19.57 -1.13 -2.67
CA LYS A 61 -19.40 -0.38 -3.92
C LYS A 61 -19.25 1.13 -3.74
N ASN A 62 -19.55 1.67 -2.57
CA ASN A 62 -19.47 3.10 -2.27
C ASN A 62 -18.05 3.53 -1.85
N GLY A 63 -17.06 2.62 -1.93
CA GLY A 63 -15.66 2.93 -1.68
C GLY A 63 -15.21 2.79 -0.23
N TRP A 64 -16.07 2.27 0.67
CA TRP A 64 -15.65 1.90 2.02
C TRP A 64 -14.72 0.68 1.95
N ARG A 65 -13.67 0.65 2.77
CA ARG A 65 -12.68 -0.44 2.79
C ARG A 65 -12.25 -0.73 4.22
N PHE A 66 -11.84 -1.97 4.48
CA PHE A 66 -11.05 -2.29 5.66
C PHE A 66 -9.73 -1.49 5.65
N SER A 67 -9.20 -1.18 6.84
CA SER A 67 -7.98 -0.38 6.94
C SER A 67 -6.78 -1.06 6.27
N PHE A 68 -6.14 -0.34 5.34
CA PHE A 68 -4.92 -0.80 4.68
C PHE A 68 -3.66 -0.63 5.56
N GLU A 69 -3.78 0.07 6.69
CA GLU A 69 -2.67 0.41 7.60
C GLU A 69 -1.97 -0.84 8.13
N LYS A 70 -2.75 -1.89 8.43
CA LYS A 70 -2.22 -3.20 8.88
C LYS A 70 -1.35 -3.86 7.81
N VAL A 71 -1.71 -3.70 6.52
CA VAL A 71 -0.88 -4.14 5.39
C VAL A 71 0.37 -3.29 5.25
N GLU A 72 0.27 -1.96 5.33
CA GLU A 72 1.43 -1.05 5.24
C GLU A 72 2.48 -1.31 6.35
N ALA A 73 2.01 -1.67 7.55
CA ALA A 73 2.85 -2.02 8.69
C ALA A 73 3.51 -3.39 8.56
N GLY A 74 3.00 -4.27 7.68
CA GLY A 74 3.39 -5.67 7.62
C GLY A 74 2.85 -6.53 8.76
N GLY A 75 1.74 -6.13 9.36
CA GLY A 75 1.05 -6.86 10.41
C GLY A 75 -0.14 -7.69 9.95
N ALA A 76 -0.47 -7.69 8.65
CA ALA A 76 -1.60 -8.46 8.12
C ALA A 76 -1.29 -9.96 8.11
N THR A 77 -2.27 -10.79 8.48
CA THR A 77 -2.16 -12.26 8.52
C THR A 77 -3.08 -12.92 7.48
N THR A 78 -2.95 -14.25 7.31
CA THR A 78 -3.87 -15.02 6.48
C THR A 78 -5.30 -14.92 7.00
N GLU A 79 -5.50 -14.91 8.33
CA GLU A 79 -6.83 -14.78 8.93
C GLU A 79 -7.49 -13.44 8.61
N ASP A 80 -6.69 -12.36 8.57
CA ASP A 80 -7.18 -11.05 8.16
C ASP A 80 -7.67 -11.07 6.71
N PHE A 81 -6.86 -11.58 5.77
CA PHE A 81 -7.26 -11.69 4.36
C PHE A 81 -8.41 -12.66 4.16
N ASN A 82 -8.44 -13.75 4.91
CA ASN A 82 -9.56 -14.69 4.91
C ASN A 82 -10.86 -13.97 5.27
N LEU A 83 -10.85 -13.15 6.33
CA LEU A 83 -11.98 -12.33 6.75
C LEU A 83 -12.36 -11.28 5.69
N TRP A 84 -11.40 -10.50 5.21
CA TRP A 84 -11.64 -9.40 4.26
C TRP A 84 -12.20 -9.89 2.92
N LEU A 85 -11.89 -11.12 2.53
CA LEU A 85 -12.36 -11.75 1.29
C LEU A 85 -13.66 -12.55 1.44
N GLN A 86 -14.17 -12.77 2.66
CA GLN A 86 -15.39 -13.57 2.87
C GLN A 86 -16.61 -13.01 2.15
N ASN A 87 -16.79 -11.69 2.12
CA ASN A 87 -17.93 -11.08 1.46
C ASN A 87 -17.65 -10.77 -0.03
N LYS A 88 -16.62 -11.34 -0.64
CA LYS A 88 -16.24 -11.09 -2.04
C LYS A 88 -16.62 -12.26 -2.92
N CYS A 89 -17.00 -11.98 -4.16
CA CYS A 89 -17.14 -13.00 -5.21
C CYS A 89 -16.57 -12.48 -6.54
N LEU A 90 -16.42 -13.36 -7.53
CA LEU A 90 -15.86 -12.97 -8.84
C LEU A 90 -16.81 -12.01 -9.57
N ASN A 91 -18.07 -12.40 -9.74
CA ASN A 91 -19.06 -11.60 -10.46
C ASN A 91 -20.48 -11.94 -10.01
N ASN A 92 -21.48 -11.32 -10.64
CA ASN A 92 -22.87 -11.51 -10.25
C ASN A 92 -23.36 -12.96 -10.41
N THR A 93 -22.73 -13.79 -11.25
CA THR A 93 -23.13 -15.20 -11.40
C THR A 93 -22.86 -16.03 -10.15
N TYR A 94 -21.97 -15.56 -9.25
CA TYR A 94 -21.68 -16.19 -7.96
C TYR A 94 -22.68 -15.82 -6.85
N ARG A 95 -23.69 -14.99 -7.14
CA ARG A 95 -24.70 -14.53 -6.17
C ARG A 95 -25.99 -15.36 -6.29
N TYR A 96 -25.89 -16.69 -6.14
CA TYR A 96 -26.98 -17.62 -6.44
C TYR A 96 -27.68 -18.25 -5.22
N ASP A 97 -27.18 -18.05 -4.00
CA ASP A 97 -27.75 -18.62 -2.77
C ASP A 97 -28.25 -17.54 -1.80
N GLU A 98 -28.67 -17.98 -0.61
CA GLU A 98 -29.21 -17.10 0.45
C GLU A 98 -28.21 -16.03 0.95
N MET A 99 -26.90 -16.23 0.73
CA MET A 99 -25.88 -15.25 1.08
C MET A 99 -25.52 -14.34 -0.10
N GLY A 100 -26.05 -14.59 -1.30
CA GLY A 100 -25.72 -13.88 -2.53
C GLY A 100 -25.80 -12.35 -2.42
N ASP A 101 -26.84 -11.83 -1.76
CA ASP A 101 -27.03 -10.38 -1.57
C ASP A 101 -25.93 -9.71 -0.73
N ARG A 102 -25.23 -10.51 0.09
CA ARG A 102 -24.14 -10.06 0.95
C ARG A 102 -22.78 -10.11 0.26
N LEU A 103 -22.69 -10.76 -0.90
CA LEU A 103 -21.47 -10.87 -1.68
C LEU A 103 -21.28 -9.64 -2.58
N LEU A 104 -20.06 -9.11 -2.58
CA LEU A 104 -19.59 -8.01 -3.39
C LEU A 104 -18.80 -8.58 -4.58
N PRO A 105 -19.29 -8.44 -5.82
CA PRO A 105 -18.54 -8.83 -7.01
C PRO A 105 -17.36 -7.88 -7.23
N ILE A 106 -16.13 -8.42 -7.28
CA ILE A 106 -14.88 -7.64 -7.46
C ILE A 106 -13.94 -8.21 -8.55
N GLY A 107 -14.32 -9.28 -9.24
CA GLY A 107 -13.49 -9.96 -10.24
C GLY A 107 -13.07 -9.05 -11.39
N ASP A 108 -14.00 -8.28 -11.96
CA ASP A 108 -13.68 -7.35 -13.06
C ASP A 108 -12.66 -6.27 -12.65
N GLU A 109 -12.76 -5.77 -11.40
CA GLU A 109 -11.79 -4.81 -10.86
C GLU A 109 -10.43 -5.44 -10.62
N LEU A 110 -10.39 -6.69 -10.10
CA LEU A 110 -9.16 -7.45 -9.94
C LEU A 110 -8.50 -7.76 -11.29
N ALA A 111 -9.27 -8.14 -12.30
CA ALA A 111 -8.79 -8.38 -13.67
C ALA A 111 -8.17 -7.11 -14.26
N THR A 112 -8.88 -5.98 -14.13
CA THR A 112 -8.38 -4.67 -14.58
C THR A 112 -7.07 -4.29 -13.87
N CYS A 113 -6.98 -4.50 -12.56
CA CYS A 113 -5.77 -4.23 -11.80
C CYS A 113 -4.61 -5.16 -12.20
N ARG A 114 -4.89 -6.46 -12.39
CA ARG A 114 -3.94 -7.47 -12.88
C ARG A 114 -3.37 -7.04 -14.23
N ASP A 115 -4.22 -6.72 -15.20
CA ASP A 115 -3.80 -6.42 -16.57
C ASP A 115 -2.95 -5.15 -16.63
N ASN A 116 -3.32 -4.13 -15.86
CA ASN A 116 -2.53 -2.91 -15.73
C ASN A 116 -1.16 -3.19 -15.10
N LEU A 117 -1.10 -4.01 -14.04
CA LEU A 117 0.14 -4.42 -13.38
C LEU A 117 1.06 -5.19 -14.34
N CYS A 118 0.55 -6.23 -15.00
CA CYS A 118 1.31 -7.02 -15.96
C CYS A 118 1.85 -6.13 -17.08
N LYS A 119 1.02 -5.24 -17.64
CA LYS A 119 1.43 -4.30 -18.69
C LYS A 119 2.53 -3.34 -18.22
N GLN A 120 2.46 -2.83 -16.99
CA GLN A 120 3.51 -1.97 -16.42
C GLN A 120 4.81 -2.77 -16.22
N ILE A 121 4.73 -4.00 -15.72
CA ILE A 121 5.89 -4.89 -15.53
C ILE A 121 6.55 -5.24 -16.87
N ASP A 122 5.76 -5.53 -17.90
CA ASP A 122 6.27 -5.85 -19.24
C ASP A 122 6.95 -4.64 -19.88
N ARG A 123 6.40 -3.43 -19.71
CA ARG A 123 7.06 -2.19 -20.15
C ARG A 123 8.39 -1.96 -19.45
N CYS A 124 8.45 -2.29 -18.16
CA CYS A 124 9.67 -2.25 -17.35
C CYS A 124 10.78 -3.15 -17.90
N ALA A 125 10.45 -4.21 -18.68
CA ALA A 125 11.44 -5.10 -19.27
C ALA A 125 12.41 -4.40 -20.24
N ALA A 126 11.97 -3.30 -20.87
CA ALA A 126 12.83 -2.46 -21.71
C ALA A 126 14.00 -1.85 -20.93
N TYR A 127 13.92 -1.81 -19.60
CA TYR A 127 14.93 -1.26 -18.72
C TYR A 127 15.69 -2.32 -17.90
N HIS A 128 15.61 -3.62 -18.23
CA HIS A 128 16.29 -4.67 -17.48
C HIS A 128 17.80 -4.45 -17.31
N ALA A 129 18.49 -3.91 -18.32
CA ALA A 129 19.90 -3.55 -18.22
C ALA A 129 20.20 -2.47 -17.15
N PHE A 130 19.17 -1.79 -16.65
CA PHE A 130 19.22 -0.72 -15.66
C PHE A 130 18.56 -1.09 -14.31
N MET A 131 18.17 -2.36 -14.15
CA MET A 131 17.59 -2.92 -12.94
C MET A 131 18.56 -3.85 -12.23
N THR A 132 18.37 -3.99 -10.92
CA THR A 132 19.06 -5.03 -10.15
C THR A 132 18.36 -6.37 -10.32
N ALA A 133 19.08 -7.48 -10.13
CA ALA A 133 18.49 -8.82 -10.19
C ALA A 133 17.36 -9.01 -9.18
N GLU A 134 17.47 -8.40 -7.99
CA GLU A 134 16.42 -8.41 -6.97
C GLU A 134 15.14 -7.71 -7.44
N GLU A 135 15.25 -6.58 -8.13
CA GLU A 135 14.10 -5.86 -8.70
C GLU A 135 13.41 -6.68 -9.78
N ILE A 136 14.19 -7.26 -10.70
CA ILE A 136 13.65 -8.11 -11.78
C ILE A 136 12.92 -9.32 -11.19
N LEU A 137 13.53 -9.99 -10.21
CA LEU A 137 12.93 -11.15 -9.55
C LEU A 137 11.65 -10.77 -8.80
N LEU A 138 11.65 -9.61 -8.13
CA LEU A 138 10.48 -9.10 -7.41
C LEU A 138 9.32 -8.82 -8.36
N LEU A 139 9.57 -8.14 -9.49
CA LEU A 139 8.55 -7.88 -10.51
C LEU A 139 8.00 -9.19 -11.10
N LYS A 140 8.86 -10.16 -11.38
CA LYS A 140 8.43 -11.48 -11.88
C LYS A 140 7.55 -12.21 -10.88
N LYS A 141 7.89 -12.18 -9.58
CA LYS A 141 7.06 -12.76 -8.52
C LYS A 141 5.70 -12.09 -8.44
N ILE A 142 5.65 -10.76 -8.50
CA ILE A 142 4.39 -9.99 -8.51
C ILE A 142 3.53 -10.40 -9.70
N ALA A 143 4.07 -10.34 -10.92
CA ALA A 143 3.34 -10.72 -12.14
C ALA A 143 2.81 -12.16 -12.08
N THR A 144 3.60 -13.09 -11.55
CA THR A 144 3.16 -14.48 -11.39
C THR A 144 2.01 -14.58 -10.39
N LYS A 145 2.12 -13.90 -9.24
CA LYS A 145 1.15 -14.02 -8.14
C LYS A 145 -0.20 -13.36 -8.43
N VAL A 146 -0.23 -12.26 -9.19
CA VAL A 146 -1.51 -11.65 -9.61
C VAL A 146 -2.25 -12.47 -10.67
N CYS A 147 -1.55 -13.37 -11.37
CA CYS A 147 -2.10 -14.24 -12.41
C CYS A 147 -2.40 -15.67 -11.94
N VAL A 148 -2.31 -15.97 -10.63
CA VAL A 148 -2.59 -17.31 -10.09
C VAL A 148 -4.04 -17.74 -10.35
N TYR A 149 -4.97 -16.79 -10.32
CA TYR A 149 -6.40 -17.05 -10.47
C TYR A 149 -6.96 -16.39 -11.72
N SER A 150 -8.00 -17.01 -12.27
CA SER A 150 -8.88 -16.38 -13.25
C SER A 150 -9.93 -15.54 -12.52
N TYR A 151 -10.21 -14.34 -13.04
CA TYR A 151 -11.18 -13.42 -12.45
C TYR A 151 -12.47 -13.28 -13.27
N GLU A 152 -12.53 -13.94 -14.43
CA GLU A 152 -13.57 -13.78 -15.46
C GLU A 152 -14.47 -15.02 -15.59
N GLU A 153 -14.29 -16.01 -14.71
CA GLU A 153 -15.05 -17.27 -14.75
C GLU A 153 -16.52 -17.08 -14.36
N ASN A 154 -17.40 -17.86 -14.97
CA ASN A 154 -18.80 -17.97 -14.54
C ASN A 154 -18.93 -19.02 -13.43
N ALA A 155 -19.84 -18.80 -12.48
CA ALA A 155 -20.09 -19.74 -11.39
C ALA A 155 -20.70 -21.07 -11.86
N GLU A 156 -21.37 -21.05 -13.02
CA GLU A 156 -22.11 -22.20 -13.54
C GLU A 156 -21.27 -22.97 -14.57
N THR A 157 -21.14 -24.27 -14.34
CA THR A 157 -20.59 -25.20 -15.32
C THR A 157 -21.65 -26.26 -15.66
N VAL A 158 -21.98 -26.40 -16.94
CA VAL A 158 -22.95 -27.41 -17.40
C VAL A 158 -22.22 -28.68 -17.81
N ILE A 159 -22.43 -29.77 -17.07
CA ILE A 159 -21.84 -31.09 -17.37
C ILE A 159 -22.99 -32.10 -17.51
N ALA A 160 -23.10 -32.74 -18.68
CA ALA A 160 -24.14 -33.71 -18.99
C ALA A 160 -25.57 -33.21 -18.67
N GLY A 161 -25.85 -31.93 -18.95
CA GLY A 161 -27.16 -31.30 -18.73
C GLY A 161 -27.47 -30.90 -17.28
N LYS A 162 -26.53 -31.10 -16.34
CA LYS A 162 -26.65 -30.63 -14.95
C LYS A 162 -25.80 -29.38 -14.74
N VAL A 163 -26.34 -28.42 -13.99
CA VAL A 163 -25.64 -27.18 -13.61
C VAL A 163 -24.90 -27.42 -12.31
N PHE A 164 -23.58 -27.27 -12.35
CA PHE A 164 -22.71 -27.32 -11.18
C PHE A 164 -22.30 -25.91 -10.79
N ARG A 165 -22.27 -25.65 -9.49
CA ARG A 165 -21.87 -24.39 -8.87
C ARG A 165 -20.90 -24.67 -7.71
N PRO A 166 -20.02 -23.72 -7.35
CA PRO A 166 -19.16 -23.89 -6.19
C PRO A 166 -19.99 -24.06 -4.90
N VAL A 167 -19.46 -24.76 -3.90
CA VAL A 167 -20.12 -24.83 -2.59
C VAL A 167 -19.95 -23.51 -1.84
N ASN A 168 -18.76 -22.91 -1.97
CA ASN A 168 -18.43 -21.62 -1.41
C ASN A 168 -18.11 -20.64 -2.55
N PRO A 169 -19.01 -19.69 -2.87
CA PRO A 169 -18.81 -18.69 -3.92
C PRO A 169 -17.89 -17.53 -3.51
N THR A 170 -17.34 -17.54 -2.28
CA THR A 170 -16.51 -16.45 -1.77
C THR A 170 -15.08 -16.51 -2.31
N LEU A 171 -14.34 -15.40 -2.25
CA LEU A 171 -12.92 -15.36 -2.61
C LEU A 171 -11.97 -15.68 -1.44
N ALA A 172 -12.49 -16.17 -0.31
CA ALA A 172 -11.68 -16.45 0.88
C ALA A 172 -10.56 -17.49 0.64
N TYR A 173 -10.71 -18.34 -0.38
CA TYR A 173 -9.67 -19.28 -0.81
C TYR A 173 -8.41 -18.60 -1.38
N MET A 174 -8.47 -17.30 -1.71
CA MET A 174 -7.33 -16.52 -2.19
C MET A 174 -6.50 -15.88 -1.06
N ALA A 175 -6.85 -16.11 0.22
CA ALA A 175 -6.26 -15.41 1.36
C ALA A 175 -4.73 -15.51 1.42
N ASP A 176 -4.17 -16.70 1.22
CA ASP A 176 -2.72 -16.91 1.22
C ASP A 176 -2.04 -16.15 0.07
N ASN A 177 -2.66 -16.14 -1.12
CA ASN A 177 -2.13 -15.39 -2.26
C ASN A 177 -2.13 -13.87 -1.99
N PHE A 178 -3.17 -13.35 -1.35
CA PHE A 178 -3.23 -11.94 -0.95
C PHE A 178 -2.18 -11.60 0.13
N LEU A 179 -1.94 -12.50 1.08
CA LEU A 179 -0.86 -12.33 2.07
C LEU A 179 0.50 -12.28 1.37
N GLU A 180 0.78 -13.21 0.48
CA GLU A 180 2.03 -13.23 -0.30
C GLU A 180 2.18 -11.96 -1.15
N LEU A 181 1.12 -11.51 -1.83
CA LEU A 181 1.11 -10.24 -2.56
C LEU A 181 1.40 -9.05 -1.64
N SER A 182 0.87 -9.04 -0.42
CA SER A 182 1.17 -7.98 0.57
C SER A 182 2.63 -7.99 1.02
N GLN A 183 3.25 -9.16 1.13
CA GLN A 183 4.67 -9.28 1.45
C GLN A 183 5.54 -8.78 0.29
N LEU A 184 5.14 -9.09 -0.96
CA LEU A 184 5.80 -8.55 -2.16
C LEU A 184 5.63 -7.03 -2.26
N TYR A 185 4.46 -6.50 -1.90
CA TYR A 185 4.21 -5.07 -1.78
C TYR A 185 5.18 -4.43 -0.78
N LEU A 186 5.36 -5.01 0.41
CA LEU A 186 6.29 -4.49 1.42
C LEU A 186 7.75 -4.54 0.96
N ALA A 187 8.14 -5.60 0.26
CA ALA A 187 9.47 -5.71 -0.33
C ALA A 187 9.72 -4.59 -1.37
N LEU A 188 8.75 -4.35 -2.25
CA LEU A 188 8.82 -3.29 -3.26
C LEU A 188 8.78 -1.90 -2.63
N GLN A 189 7.95 -1.71 -1.60
CA GLN A 189 7.87 -0.47 -0.83
C GLN A 189 9.22 -0.14 -0.19
N ASN A 190 9.87 -1.10 0.46
CA ASN A 190 11.19 -0.92 1.07
C ASN A 190 12.26 -0.54 0.02
N LYS A 191 12.20 -1.14 -1.17
CA LYS A 191 13.08 -0.76 -2.30
C LYS A 191 12.78 0.66 -2.77
N ALA A 192 11.52 0.99 -3.05
CA ALA A 192 11.09 2.32 -3.48
C ALA A 192 11.53 3.41 -2.50
N PHE A 193 11.37 3.15 -1.21
CA PHE A 193 11.76 4.05 -0.14
C PHE A 193 13.28 4.26 -0.01
N SER A 194 14.10 3.36 -0.57
CA SER A 194 15.56 3.50 -0.62
C SER A 194 16.04 4.36 -1.79
N TYR A 195 15.20 4.59 -2.79
CA TYR A 195 15.54 5.34 -3.99
C TYR A 195 15.83 6.80 -3.67
N ARG A 196 16.87 7.32 -4.33
CA ARG A 196 17.36 8.70 -4.13
C ARG A 196 17.19 9.55 -5.37
N ARG A 197 16.85 8.96 -6.51
CA ARG A 197 17.00 9.61 -7.82
C ARG A 197 15.75 9.52 -8.69
N ILE A 198 14.56 9.29 -8.11
CA ILE A 198 13.32 9.23 -8.88
C ILE A 198 13.14 10.47 -9.74
N ASP A 199 12.89 10.27 -11.04
CA ASP A 199 12.63 11.34 -11.98
C ASP A 199 11.22 11.92 -11.77
N ARG A 200 11.13 13.01 -11.00
CA ARG A 200 9.87 13.70 -10.72
C ARG A 200 9.31 14.48 -11.92
N THR A 201 10.08 14.62 -13.01
CA THR A 201 9.60 15.34 -14.21
C THR A 201 8.63 14.50 -15.03
N ILE A 202 8.67 13.17 -14.89
CA ILE A 202 7.73 12.25 -15.55
C ILE A 202 6.32 12.51 -15.06
N ASN A 203 6.11 12.47 -13.73
CA ASN A 203 4.87 12.90 -13.11
C ASN A 203 5.12 13.41 -11.69
N ARG A 204 5.04 14.74 -11.53
CA ARG A 204 5.29 15.41 -10.24
C ARG A 204 4.27 15.09 -9.15
N TYR A 205 3.10 14.59 -9.53
CA TYR A 205 1.99 14.32 -8.61
C TYR A 205 2.03 12.90 -8.03
N VAL A 206 2.79 12.00 -8.66
CA VAL A 206 2.90 10.61 -8.23
C VAL A 206 3.91 10.49 -7.10
N VAL A 207 5.10 11.08 -7.26
CA VAL A 207 6.23 10.86 -6.36
C VAL A 207 6.09 11.65 -5.06
N SER A 208 5.71 10.94 -3.99
CA SER A 208 5.63 11.51 -2.64
C SER A 208 6.99 11.66 -1.94
N ASP A 209 7.04 12.45 -0.87
CA ASP A 209 8.17 12.47 0.05
C ASP A 209 8.14 11.22 0.94
N PHE A 210 9.00 10.24 0.65
CA PHE A 210 9.06 8.99 1.39
C PHE A 210 9.42 9.14 2.87
N ARG A 211 9.92 10.30 3.32
CA ARG A 211 10.26 10.51 4.73
C ARG A 211 9.03 10.42 5.62
N ILE A 212 7.90 11.02 5.22
CA ILE A 212 6.63 10.89 5.95
C ILE A 212 6.12 9.46 5.86
N ALA A 213 6.15 8.85 4.67
CA ALA A 213 5.68 7.48 4.49
C ALA A 213 6.46 6.47 5.36
N LYS A 214 7.78 6.64 5.50
CA LYS A 214 8.62 5.86 6.43
C LYS A 214 8.25 6.09 7.89
N ALA A 215 8.08 7.35 8.30
CA ALA A 215 7.66 7.66 9.67
C ALA A 215 6.28 7.04 9.98
N ARG A 216 5.35 7.13 9.03
CA ARG A 216 4.01 6.54 9.14
C ARG A 216 4.07 5.02 9.25
N LYS A 217 4.95 4.37 8.49
CA LYS A 217 5.21 2.92 8.65
C LYS A 217 5.68 2.57 10.06
N HIS A 218 6.61 3.33 10.64
CA HIS A 218 7.03 3.12 12.04
C HIS A 218 5.87 3.30 13.03
N TYR A 219 5.00 4.29 12.79
CA TYR A 219 3.81 4.49 13.62
C TYR A 219 2.87 3.27 13.58
N TYR A 220 2.47 2.83 12.38
CA TYR A 220 1.55 1.69 12.27
C TYR A 220 2.17 0.36 12.73
N ALA A 221 3.49 0.23 12.67
CA ALA A 221 4.22 -0.90 13.26
C ALA A 221 4.34 -0.85 14.81
N GLY A 222 3.78 0.17 15.47
CA GLY A 222 3.89 0.37 16.92
C GLY A 222 5.24 0.92 17.40
N GLU A 223 6.14 1.26 16.47
CA GLU A 223 7.48 1.80 16.75
C GLU A 223 7.45 3.33 16.96
N TYR A 224 6.58 3.81 17.86
CA TYR A 224 6.25 5.24 18.02
C TYR A 224 7.47 6.14 18.25
N ARG A 225 8.43 5.70 19.07
CA ARG A 225 9.68 6.47 19.31
C ARG A 225 10.51 6.64 18.04
N ARG A 226 10.59 5.62 17.18
CA ARG A 226 11.30 5.72 15.89
C ARG A 226 10.56 6.65 14.95
N CYS A 227 9.23 6.62 14.94
CA CYS A 227 8.40 7.57 14.20
C CYS A 227 8.70 9.02 14.63
N ILE A 228 8.65 9.31 15.93
CA ILE A 228 8.94 10.64 16.49
C ILE A 228 10.35 11.11 16.10
N CYS A 229 11.36 10.26 16.27
CA CYS A 229 12.74 10.58 15.88
C CYS A 229 12.85 10.91 14.39
N ALA A 230 12.22 10.10 13.52
CA ALA A 230 12.21 10.33 12.08
C ALA A 230 11.57 11.70 11.74
N LEU A 231 10.43 12.03 12.34
CA LEU A 231 9.71 13.29 12.09
C LEU A 231 10.46 14.53 12.59
N ARG A 232 11.13 14.45 13.75
CA ARG A 232 11.88 15.58 14.31
C ARG A 232 13.06 15.99 13.44
N LEU A 233 13.70 15.05 12.76
CA LEU A 233 14.82 15.31 11.86
C LEU A 233 14.39 15.99 10.54
N MET A 234 13.08 16.04 10.25
CA MET A 234 12.56 16.63 9.03
C MET A 234 12.39 18.15 9.16
N ARG A 235 13.26 18.91 8.48
CA ARG A 235 13.24 20.38 8.42
C ARG A 235 12.31 20.96 7.35
N LYS A 236 12.14 20.26 6.23
CA LYS A 236 11.29 20.67 5.08
C LYS A 236 10.26 19.57 4.82
N ALA A 237 9.29 19.45 5.72
CA ALA A 237 8.18 18.51 5.60
C ALA A 237 6.88 19.28 5.39
N ASP A 238 5.90 18.63 4.80
CA ASP A 238 4.51 19.04 4.95
C ASP A 238 4.18 19.08 6.45
N LEU A 239 3.98 20.30 6.97
CA LEU A 239 3.75 20.54 8.39
C LEU A 239 2.49 19.80 8.87
N PHE A 240 1.48 19.73 8.01
CA PHE A 240 0.21 19.06 8.30
C PHE A 240 0.42 17.58 8.60
N GLN A 241 1.09 16.86 7.69
CA GLN A 241 1.35 15.43 7.88
C GLN A 241 2.34 15.16 9.01
N LYS A 242 3.30 16.07 9.22
CA LYS A 242 4.27 15.94 10.31
C LYS A 242 3.59 16.06 11.68
N TYR A 243 2.82 17.11 11.90
CA TYR A 243 2.24 17.38 13.22
C TYR A 243 1.08 16.45 13.55
N SER A 244 0.25 16.08 12.56
CA SER A 244 -0.77 15.04 12.75
C SER A 244 -0.16 13.71 13.21
N LEU A 245 0.93 13.28 12.57
CA LEU A 245 1.60 12.02 12.94
C LEU A 245 2.39 12.13 14.25
N LEU A 246 2.97 13.29 14.57
CA LEU A 246 3.59 13.55 15.86
C LEU A 246 2.58 13.49 17.00
N PHE A 247 1.39 14.10 16.83
CA PHE A 247 0.30 14.02 17.80
C PHE A 247 -0.02 12.56 18.10
N LYS A 248 -0.32 11.77 17.05
CA LYS A 248 -0.64 10.35 17.19
C LYS A 248 0.45 9.57 17.91
N ALA A 249 1.70 9.75 17.50
CA ALA A 249 2.83 9.00 18.05
C ALA A 249 3.14 9.38 19.52
N TYR A 250 3.08 10.67 19.88
CA TYR A 250 3.23 11.08 21.28
C TYR A 250 2.08 10.59 22.15
N TYR A 251 0.86 10.64 21.63
CA TYR A 251 -0.33 10.15 22.32
C TYR A 251 -0.20 8.65 22.63
N CYS A 252 0.16 7.84 21.64
CA CYS A 252 0.39 6.40 21.83
C CYS A 252 1.59 6.06 22.74
N CYS A 253 2.52 7.00 22.96
CA CYS A 253 3.58 6.87 23.96
C CYS A 253 3.15 7.28 25.38
N GLY A 254 1.93 7.78 25.57
CA GLY A 254 1.47 8.35 26.84
C GLY A 254 2.05 9.74 27.15
N GLU A 255 2.72 10.38 26.19
CA GLU A 255 3.32 11.71 26.36
C GLU A 255 2.30 12.81 26.02
N ILE A 256 1.20 12.87 26.78
CA ILE A 256 0.01 13.66 26.43
C ILE A 256 0.31 15.14 26.24
N ASP A 257 1.11 15.77 27.11
CA ASP A 257 1.40 17.20 26.99
C ASP A 257 2.12 17.53 25.67
N LYS A 258 3.01 16.64 25.20
CA LYS A 258 3.67 16.80 23.90
C LYS A 258 2.74 16.50 22.74
N ALA A 259 1.80 15.57 22.92
CA ALA A 259 0.76 15.29 21.94
C ALA A 259 -0.10 16.55 21.73
N LEU A 260 -0.59 17.17 22.81
CA LEU A 260 -1.37 18.41 22.75
C LEU A 260 -0.60 19.57 22.10
N VAL A 261 0.69 19.72 22.39
CA VAL A 261 1.54 20.70 21.68
C VAL A 261 1.59 20.43 20.18
N ALA A 262 1.75 19.16 19.77
CA ALA A 262 1.76 18.79 18.36
C ALA A 262 0.38 18.99 17.69
N LEU A 263 -0.70 18.70 18.41
CA LEU A 263 -2.08 18.94 17.94
C LEU A 263 -2.32 20.43 17.74
N ASN A 264 -1.95 21.28 18.71
CA ASN A 264 -2.11 22.72 18.60
C ASN A 264 -1.33 23.28 17.40
N HIS A 265 -0.09 22.85 17.18
CA HIS A 265 0.66 23.21 15.97
C HIS A 265 -0.04 22.79 14.67
N TYR A 266 -0.69 21.64 14.66
CA TYR A 266 -1.49 21.19 13.53
C TYR A 266 -2.74 22.07 13.33
N LEU A 267 -3.44 22.39 14.42
CA LEU A 267 -4.66 23.21 14.41
C LEU A 267 -4.38 24.67 14.06
N ASP A 268 -3.21 25.21 14.40
CA ASP A 268 -2.79 26.57 14.05
C ASP A 268 -2.58 26.77 12.55
N VAL A 269 -2.26 25.72 11.80
CA VAL A 269 -1.95 25.79 10.37
C VAL A 269 -3.08 25.29 9.47
N THR A 270 -4.09 24.62 10.04
CA THR A 270 -5.19 24.06 9.26
C THR A 270 -6.31 25.09 9.04
N THR A 271 -6.82 25.15 7.83
CA THR A 271 -8.05 25.91 7.49
C THR A 271 -9.25 24.98 7.28
N LEU A 272 -9.06 23.69 7.52
CA LEU A 272 -10.07 22.66 7.28
C LEU A 272 -11.05 22.58 8.45
N LYS A 273 -12.27 22.11 8.16
CA LYS A 273 -13.25 21.76 9.20
C LYS A 273 -12.83 20.47 9.91
N PRO A 274 -13.20 20.26 11.19
CA PRO A 274 -12.90 19.04 11.95
C PRO A 274 -13.17 17.74 11.19
N ILE A 275 -14.34 17.64 10.56
CA ILE A 275 -14.72 16.46 9.76
C ILE A 275 -13.70 16.09 8.67
N SER A 276 -13.00 17.06 8.09
CA SER A 276 -12.01 16.83 7.03
C SER A 276 -10.69 16.24 7.54
N PHE A 277 -10.40 16.34 8.83
CA PHE A 277 -9.19 15.79 9.46
C PHE A 277 -9.48 14.79 10.57
N ARG A 278 -10.70 14.25 10.60
CA ARG A 278 -11.18 13.27 11.58
C ARG A 278 -10.28 12.04 11.75
N ASN A 279 -9.59 11.64 10.67
CA ASN A 279 -8.66 10.51 10.65
C ASN A 279 -7.42 10.71 11.55
N ILE A 280 -7.22 11.90 12.12
CA ILE A 280 -6.22 12.15 13.15
C ILE A 280 -6.60 11.52 14.49
N PHE A 281 -7.90 11.39 14.77
CA PHE A 281 -8.42 10.98 16.07
C PHE A 281 -8.89 9.52 16.11
N SER A 282 -8.86 8.82 14.97
CA SER A 282 -9.21 7.41 14.91
C SER A 282 -8.38 6.69 13.85
N ASP A 283 -7.75 5.59 14.24
CA ASP A 283 -7.06 4.64 13.37
C ASP A 283 -6.93 3.28 14.08
N MET A 284 -6.03 2.40 13.61
CA MET A 284 -5.82 1.08 14.25
C MET A 284 -5.26 1.13 15.69
N HIS A 285 -4.68 2.24 16.14
CA HIS A 285 -4.04 2.40 17.45
C HIS A 285 -4.77 3.40 18.36
N MET A 286 -5.63 4.26 17.80
CA MET A 286 -6.33 5.33 18.51
C MET A 286 -7.83 5.33 18.22
N ASN A 287 -8.63 5.69 19.21
CA ASN A 287 -10.07 5.89 19.09
C ASN A 287 -10.48 7.17 19.81
N ILE A 288 -11.28 8.01 19.15
CA ILE A 288 -11.72 9.31 19.67
C ILE A 288 -12.39 9.23 21.05
N HIS A 289 -13.14 8.16 21.32
CA HIS A 289 -13.82 7.95 22.61
C HIS A 289 -12.89 7.52 23.75
N SER A 290 -11.66 7.16 23.42
CA SER A 290 -10.61 6.81 24.38
C SER A 290 -9.56 7.91 24.54
N LEU A 291 -9.79 9.08 23.92
CA LEU A 291 -8.86 10.20 24.03
C LEU A 291 -9.00 10.89 25.39
N ASP A 292 -7.87 11.42 25.89
CA ASP A 292 -7.83 12.32 27.04
C ASP A 292 -8.79 13.49 26.80
N GLU A 293 -9.60 13.84 27.81
CA GLU A 293 -10.64 14.87 27.72
C GLU A 293 -10.10 16.21 27.22
N ARG A 294 -8.84 16.53 27.57
CA ARG A 294 -8.14 17.75 27.11
C ARG A 294 -8.02 17.85 25.59
N VAL A 295 -8.01 16.72 24.87
CA VAL A 295 -8.00 16.72 23.40
C VAL A 295 -9.33 17.24 22.85
N LEU A 296 -10.45 16.85 23.46
CA LEU A 296 -11.78 17.32 23.06
C LEU A 296 -11.99 18.77 23.49
N GLU A 297 -11.49 19.17 24.66
CA GLU A 297 -11.48 20.58 25.10
C GLU A 297 -10.75 21.48 24.09
N ASP A 298 -9.51 21.14 23.72
CA ASP A 298 -8.72 21.90 22.72
C ASP A 298 -9.45 22.04 21.37
N LEU A 299 -10.24 21.04 20.98
CA LEU A 299 -11.05 21.07 19.75
C LEU A 299 -12.27 21.99 19.90
N CYS A 300 -12.99 21.90 21.01
CA CYS A 300 -14.16 22.72 21.30
C CYS A 300 -13.82 24.19 21.56
N ASP A 301 -12.61 24.49 22.03
CA ASP A 301 -12.11 25.86 22.17
C ASP A 301 -11.85 26.53 20.81
N ARG A 302 -11.46 25.73 19.80
CA ARG A 302 -11.11 26.23 18.46
C ARG A 302 -12.25 26.15 17.45
N PHE A 303 -13.17 25.21 17.61
CA PHE A 303 -14.27 24.96 16.69
C PHE A 303 -15.59 24.93 17.45
N THR A 304 -16.70 25.16 16.74
CA THR A 304 -18.02 25.03 17.36
C THR A 304 -18.28 23.59 17.80
N ASN A 305 -18.97 23.44 18.93
CA ASN A 305 -19.42 22.12 19.42
C ASN A 305 -20.15 21.33 18.33
N ASP A 306 -20.95 21.98 17.49
CA ASP A 306 -21.64 21.32 16.38
C ASP A 306 -20.67 20.71 15.36
N ALA A 307 -19.59 21.40 15.01
CA ALA A 307 -18.59 20.91 14.06
C ALA A 307 -17.79 19.74 14.63
N VAL A 308 -17.46 19.77 15.93
CA VAL A 308 -16.79 18.66 16.62
C VAL A 308 -17.74 17.46 16.73
N ASN A 309 -19.00 17.68 17.07
CA ASN A 309 -20.02 16.63 17.14
C ASN A 309 -20.35 16.02 15.77
N GLU A 310 -20.28 16.79 14.69
CA GLU A 310 -20.40 16.29 13.32
C GLU A 310 -19.24 15.33 12.99
N MET A 311 -18.01 15.71 13.34
CA MET A 311 -16.82 14.88 13.18
C MET A 311 -16.92 13.55 13.94
N ILE A 312 -17.30 13.58 15.23
CA ILE A 312 -17.46 12.38 16.07
C ILE A 312 -18.53 11.46 15.47
N ARG A 313 -19.69 12.01 15.07
CA ARG A 313 -20.76 11.23 14.47
C ARG A 313 -20.34 10.53 13.18
N GLU A 314 -19.51 11.17 12.36
CA GLU A 314 -18.98 10.52 11.17
C GLU A 314 -18.01 9.39 11.56
N LEU A 315 -17.06 9.61 12.48
CA LEU A 315 -16.18 8.53 12.97
C LEU A 315 -16.95 7.31 13.49
N ASP A 316 -18.02 7.55 14.24
CA ASP A 316 -18.90 6.48 14.73
C ASP A 316 -19.59 5.71 13.61
N ARG A 317 -19.99 6.44 12.55
CA ARG A 317 -20.58 5.83 11.37
C ARG A 317 -19.56 4.97 10.63
N GLU A 318 -18.33 5.45 10.45
CA GLU A 318 -17.24 4.68 9.83
C GLU A 318 -17.00 3.38 10.60
N LYS A 319 -16.92 3.47 11.93
CA LYS A 319 -16.72 2.30 12.79
C LYS A 319 -17.88 1.31 12.72
N ARG A 320 -19.13 1.78 12.74
CA ARG A 320 -20.31 0.92 12.56
C ARG A 320 -20.32 0.19 11.22
N ILE A 321 -19.88 0.84 10.14
CA ILE A 321 -19.78 0.22 8.81
C ILE A 321 -18.75 -0.91 8.84
N GLU A 322 -17.59 -0.68 9.43
CA GLU A 322 -16.55 -1.70 9.58
C GLU A 322 -17.02 -2.88 10.43
N ASP A 323 -17.59 -2.63 11.60
CA ASP A 323 -18.06 -3.69 12.51
C ASP A 323 -19.19 -4.51 11.89
N ALA A 324 -20.10 -3.87 11.15
CA ALA A 324 -21.14 -4.57 10.39
C ALA A 324 -20.54 -5.44 9.27
N ALA A 325 -19.47 -4.98 8.61
CA ALA A 325 -18.77 -5.76 7.59
C ALA A 325 -18.07 -6.98 8.20
N ILE A 326 -17.40 -6.82 9.35
CA ILE A 326 -16.77 -7.92 10.09
C ILE A 326 -17.81 -8.95 10.51
N LYS A 327 -18.90 -8.51 11.15
CA LYS A 327 -20.02 -9.38 11.54
C LYS A 327 -20.55 -10.13 10.33
N SER A 328 -20.71 -9.43 9.20
CA SER A 328 -21.24 -10.03 7.99
C SER A 328 -20.33 -11.11 7.41
N ALA A 329 -19.03 -10.83 7.35
CA ALA A 329 -18.01 -11.79 6.92
C ALA A 329 -17.98 -13.05 7.81
N LEU A 330 -18.12 -12.90 9.12
CA LEU A 330 -18.15 -14.03 10.06
C LEU A 330 -19.40 -14.91 9.89
N GLU A 331 -20.57 -14.31 9.65
CA GLU A 331 -21.80 -15.04 9.37
C GLU A 331 -21.70 -15.83 8.05
N ILE A 332 -21.16 -15.21 6.99
CA ILE A 332 -20.90 -15.87 5.70
C ILE A 332 -19.95 -17.06 5.89
N LYS A 333 -18.85 -16.86 6.61
CA LYS A 333 -17.89 -17.91 6.93
C LYS A 333 -18.54 -19.07 7.68
N SER A 334 -19.40 -18.78 8.65
CA SER A 334 -20.12 -19.80 9.42
C SER A 334 -21.13 -20.58 8.58
N HIS A 335 -21.80 -19.92 7.62
CA HIS A 335 -22.74 -20.56 6.71
C HIS A 335 -22.02 -21.60 5.83
N TYR A 336 -20.94 -21.21 5.14
CA TYR A 336 -20.21 -22.11 4.25
C TYR A 336 -19.28 -23.12 4.95
N ALA A 337 -19.11 -23.03 6.27
CA ALA A 337 -18.37 -24.04 7.04
C ALA A 337 -19.23 -25.26 7.40
N LYS A 338 -20.56 -25.18 7.23
CA LYS A 338 -21.53 -26.23 7.60
C LYS A 338 -21.89 -27.16 6.43
N GLY A 339 -21.58 -26.77 5.20
CA GLY A 339 -21.74 -27.58 3.98
C GLY A 339 -20.39 -28.10 3.52
#